data_AF-A0A815ML82-F1
#
_entry.id   AF-A0A815ML82-F1
#
_cell.length_a   1.000
_cell.length_b   1.000
_cell.length_c   1.000
_cell.angle_alpha   90.00
_cell.angle_beta   90.00
_cell.angle_gamma   90.00
#
_symmetry.space_group_name_H-M   'P 1'
#
loop_
_entity.id
_entity.type
_entity.pdbx_description
1 polymer ?
#
loop_
_entity_poly.entity_id
_entity_poly.type
_entity_poly.pdbx_seq_one_letter_code
_entity_poly.pdbx_strand_id
1 'polypeptide(L)' 'STHSDLAMLYYNLGLLYNGKNNFQLALTNFQKAAEIFKATLSVTHPFIAAVQQQIQQVSNRLR' A
#
# COMPACT_ATOMS: atom_id res chain seq x y z
N SER A 1 -15.67 -2.71 -8.98
CA SER A 1 -16.03 -2.68 -7.56
C SER A 1 -15.15 -3.62 -6.74
N THR A 2 -15.09 -4.93 -7.05
CA THR A 2 -14.29 -5.94 -6.32
C THR A 2 -12.77 -5.69 -6.29
N HIS A 3 -12.22 -5.08 -7.34
CA HIS A 3 -10.77 -4.80 -7.37
C HIS A 3 -10.35 -3.66 -6.42
N SER A 4 -11.26 -2.72 -6.10
CA SER A 4 -10.97 -1.64 -5.15
C SER A 4 -10.93 -2.15 -3.71
N ASP A 5 -11.81 -3.10 -3.36
CA ASP A 5 -11.82 -3.73 -2.04
C ASP A 5 -10.55 -4.55 -1.80
N LEU A 6 -10.07 -5.25 -2.84
CA LEU A 6 -8.81 -6.00 -2.77
C LEU A 6 -7.59 -5.09 -2.56
N ALA A 7 -7.55 -3.92 -3.21
CA ALA A 7 -6.50 -2.94 -3.00
C ALA A 7 -6.51 -2.37 -1.57
N MET A 8 -7.70 -2.07 -1.05
CA MET A 8 -7.87 -1.63 0.34
C MET A 8 -7.47 -2.70 1.35
N LEU A 9 -7.76 -3.96 1.09
CA LEU A 9 -7.32 -5.08 1.93
C LEU A 9 -5.79 -5.13 2.04
N TYR A 10 -5.09 -5.09 0.90
CA TYR A 10 -3.63 -5.06 0.89
C TYR A 10 -3.07 -3.80 1.58
N TYR A 11 -3.69 -2.64 1.38
CA TYR A 11 -3.30 -1.42 2.06
C TYR A 11 -3.40 -1.55 3.59
N ASN A 12 -4.51 -2.10 4.09
CA ASN A 12 -4.73 -2.33 5.51
C ASN A 12 -3.77 -3.39 6.10
N LEU A 13 -3.46 -4.46 5.35
CA LEU A 13 -2.43 -5.42 5.74
C LEU A 13 -1.05 -4.75 5.82
N GLY A 14 -0.74 -3.84 4.89
CA GLY A 14 0.46 -3.02 4.94
C GLY A 14 0.57 -2.21 6.23
N LEU A 15 -0.51 -1.51 6.61
CA LEU A 15 -0.59 -0.76 7.87
C LEU A 15 -0.46 -1.67 9.09
N LEU A 16 -1.14 -2.82 9.11
CA LEU A 16 -1.07 -3.80 10.19
C LEU A 16 0.38 -4.28 10.41
N TYR A 17 1.08 -4.67 9.35
CA TYR A 17 2.46 -5.13 9.46
C TYR A 17 3.43 -3.99 9.80
N ASN A 18 3.19 -2.77 9.31
CA ASN A 18 3.96 -1.59 9.69
C ASN A 18 3.83 -1.30 11.19
N GLY A 19 2.61 -1.38 11.75
CA GLY A 19 2.37 -1.26 13.19
C GLY A 19 3.03 -2.35 14.03
N LYS A 20 3.26 -3.53 13.44
CA LYS A 20 4.01 -4.64 14.04
C LYS A 20 5.53 -4.56 13.82
N ASN A 21 6.03 -3.46 13.24
CA ASN A 21 7.43 -3.29 12.81
C ASN A 21 7.93 -4.37 11.83
N ASN A 22 7.03 -5.12 11.19
CA ASN A 22 7.39 -6.06 10.14
C ASN A 22 7.40 -5.32 8.79
N PHE A 23 8.45 -4.52 8.59
CA PHE A 23 8.52 -3.59 7.46
C PHE A 23 8.63 -4.30 6.11
N GLN A 24 9.22 -5.49 6.05
CA GLN A 24 9.29 -6.28 4.82
C GLN A 24 7.89 -6.69 4.34
N LEU A 25 7.07 -7.28 5.23
CA LEU A 25 5.68 -7.63 4.89
C LEU A 25 4.83 -6.38 4.64
N ALA A 26 5.06 -5.30 5.38
CA ALA A 26 4.36 -4.04 5.15
C ALA A 26 4.61 -3.52 3.72
N LEU A 27 5.87 -3.50 3.29
CA LEU A 27 6.28 -3.03 1.96
C LEU A 27 5.65 -3.89 0.86
N THR A 28 5.71 -5.22 0.98
CA THR A 28 5.10 -6.12 0.00
C THR A 28 3.60 -5.89 -0.14
N ASN A 29 2.89 -5.69 0.96
CA ASN A 29 1.44 -5.45 0.91
C ASN A 29 1.11 -4.06 0.32
N PHE A 30 1.86 -3.02 0.66
CA PHE A 30 1.67 -1.70 0.04
C PHE A 30 1.97 -1.71 -1.47
N GLN A 31 2.97 -2.45 -1.93
CA GLN A 31 3.27 -2.60 -3.36
C GLN A 31 2.11 -3.27 -4.11
N LYS A 32 1.54 -4.36 -3.57
CA LYS A 32 0.34 -5.02 -4.14
C LYS A 32 -0.86 -4.08 -4.21
N ALA A 33 -1.11 -3.30 -3.15
CA ALA A 33 -2.16 -2.30 -3.16
C ALA A 33 -1.92 -1.24 -4.25
N ALA A 34 -0.68 -0.76 -4.41
CA ALA A 34 -0.32 0.23 -5.42
C ALA A 34 -0.50 -0.27 -6.85
N GLU A 35 -0.16 -1.52 -7.14
CA GLU A 35 -0.38 -2.14 -8.46
C GLU A 35 -1.86 -2.16 -8.82
N ILE A 36 -2.72 -2.58 -7.88
CA ILE A 36 -4.17 -2.67 -8.12
C ILE A 36 -4.78 -1.26 -8.21
N PHE A 37 -4.41 -0.32 -7.35
CA PHE A 37 -4.90 1.06 -7.45
C PHE A 37 -4.52 1.71 -8.78
N LYS A 38 -3.29 1.52 -9.28
CA LYS A 38 -2.87 2.02 -10.59
C LYS A 38 -3.63 1.39 -11.76
N ALA A 39 -3.99 0.11 -11.64
CA ALA A 39 -4.75 -0.59 -12.68
C ALA A 39 -6.24 -0.23 -12.70
N THR A 40 -6.79 0.29 -11.59
CA THR A 40 -8.25 0.45 -11.41
C THR A 40 -8.71 1.89 -11.24
N LEU A 41 -7.81 2.80 -10.86
CA LEU A 41 -8.13 4.19 -10.56
C LEU A 41 -7.38 5.14 -11.50
N SER A 42 -7.93 6.33 -11.70
CA SER A 42 -7.22 7.42 -12.37
C SER A 42 -5.93 7.76 -11.61
N VAL A 43 -4.85 8.10 -12.33
CA VAL A 43 -3.53 8.40 -11.73
C VAL A 43 -3.55 9.51 -10.67
N THR A 44 -4.54 10.40 -10.72
CA THR A 44 -4.76 11.50 -9.78
C THR A 44 -5.52 11.10 -8.51
N HIS A 45 -5.93 9.84 -8.38
CA HIS A 45 -6.74 9.38 -7.25
C HIS A 45 -5.93 9.43 -5.93
N PRO A 46 -6.49 9.96 -4.83
CA PRO A 46 -5.75 10.17 -3.57
C PRO A 46 -5.16 8.89 -2.97
N PHE A 47 -5.80 7.73 -3.17
CA PHE A 47 -5.26 6.44 -2.71
C PHE A 47 -3.92 6.06 -3.34
N ILE A 48 -3.65 6.49 -4.58
CA ILE A 48 -2.33 6.27 -5.21
C ILE A 48 -1.26 7.08 -4.45
N ALA A 49 -1.52 8.35 -4.14
CA ALA A 49 -0.59 9.16 -3.36
C ALA A 49 -0.40 8.59 -1.93
N ALA A 50 -1.48 8.18 -1.27
CA ALA A 50 -1.45 7.63 0.08
C ALA A 50 -0.60 6.35 0.16
N VAL A 51 -0.76 5.42 -0.79
CA VAL A 51 0.04 4.18 -0.77
C VAL A 51 1.52 4.45 -1.09
N GLN A 52 1.83 5.40 -1.98
CA GLN A 52 3.22 5.79 -2.26
C GLN A 52 3.90 6.41 -1.04
N GLN A 53 3.20 7.25 -0.27
CA GLN A 53 3.73 7.79 0.98
C GLN A 53 4.04 6.68 1.99
N GLN A 54 3.17 5.68 2.13
CA GLN A 54 3.41 4.54 3.02
C GLN A 54 4.63 3.70 2.57
N ILE A 55 4.77 3.46 1.25
CA ILE A 55 5.93 2.76 0.69
C ILE A 55 7.23 3.51 1.03
N GLN A 56 7.25 4.84 0.87
CA GLN A 56 8.44 5.64 1.18
C GLN A 56 8.78 5.60 2.67
N GLN A 57 7.79 5.74 3.54
CA GLN A 57 7.98 5.68 4.99
C GLN A 57 8.53 4.32 5.44
N VAL A 58 7.92 3.22 4.98
CA VAL A 58 8.36 1.87 5.33
C VAL A 58 9.75 1.58 4.75
N SER A 59 10.03 2.00 3.53
CA SER A 59 11.34 1.83 2.91
C SER A 59 12.44 2.56 3.68
N ASN A 60 12.15 3.73 4.25
CA ASN A 60 13.11 4.45 5.09
C ASN A 60 13.37 3.75 6.43
N ARG A 61 12.41 2.99 6.95
CA ARG A 61 12.54 2.19 8.18
C ARG A 61 13.24 0.84 7.95
N LEU A 62 13.38 0.41 6.70
CA LEU A 62 14.12 -0.80 6.30
C LEU A 62 15.61 -0.56 6.04
N ARG A 63 16.02 0.71 5.91
CA ARG A 63 17.42 1.11 5.76
C ARG A 63 18.14 1.02 7.09
#